data_AF-A0A3C1C0R0-F1
#
_entry.id   AF-A0A3C1C0R0-F1
#
_cell.length_a   1.000
_cell.length_b   1.000
_cell.length_c   1.000
_cell.angle_alpha   90.00
_cell.angle_beta   90.00
_cell.angle_gamma   90.00
#
_symmetry.space_group_name_H-M   'P 1'
#
loop_
_entity.id
_entity.type
_entity.pdbx_description
1 polymer ?
#
loop_
_entity_poly.entity_id
_entity_poly.type
_entity_poly.pdbx_seq_one_letter_code
_entity_poly.pdbx_strand_id
1 'polypeptide(L)'
;PDPVHGNLLWTEARPAPEGETRDPLPGAAHENVPADLSDPKRYAQHEKDYKLFLSEMHTLELPSLPAHKLVANPGESEGDFRVRAGQLLREKRDEEIDKLRKKYAAKLDVLAERERRATAKVENEKAQLSRQRMGTAVSFGTAALSILLGRRVGGIGRVATGIGSMGRSGKEKLDVAQAGETLEAVRRQRAELEAAAEQEIAGVTQAYDPVNLDLATVRIEPRRSDTAIQQIGLAWIPCAPDSFGALRPAIPI
;
A
#
# COMPACT_ATOMS: atom_id res chain seq x y z
N PRO A 1 36.04 -12.27 -36.14
CA PRO A 1 35.41 -12.82 -37.38
C PRO A 1 36.25 -13.91 -38.08
N ASP A 2 35.59 -14.96 -38.59
CA ASP A 2 36.00 -15.54 -39.87
C ASP A 2 35.10 -14.96 -40.97
N PRO A 3 35.49 -13.83 -41.58
CA PRO A 3 34.73 -13.20 -42.65
C PRO A 3 34.66 -14.07 -43.92
N VAL A 4 35.40 -15.18 -43.98
CA VAL A 4 35.39 -16.14 -45.10
C VAL A 4 34.07 -16.93 -45.16
N HIS A 5 33.33 -17.04 -44.05
CA HIS A 5 32.12 -17.87 -43.94
C HIS A 5 30.79 -17.10 -43.78
N GLY A 6 30.79 -15.77 -43.91
CA GLY A 6 29.55 -14.96 -43.93
C GLY A 6 28.68 -15.00 -42.65
N ASN A 7 29.23 -15.44 -41.52
CA ASN A 7 28.53 -15.40 -40.23
C ASN A 7 28.63 -13.99 -39.62
N LEU A 8 27.48 -13.33 -39.44
CA LEU A 8 27.40 -11.97 -38.88
C LEU A 8 27.56 -12.00 -37.36
N LEU A 9 28.54 -11.26 -36.84
CA LEU A 9 28.81 -11.10 -35.41
C LEU A 9 28.28 -9.74 -34.93
N TRP A 10 27.05 -9.70 -34.45
CA TRP A 10 26.39 -8.46 -34.02
C TRP A 10 27.05 -7.80 -32.81
N THR A 11 27.85 -8.54 -32.04
CA THR A 11 28.60 -8.04 -30.87
C THR A 11 29.87 -7.26 -31.22
N GLU A 12 30.37 -7.36 -32.46
CA GLU A 12 31.57 -6.65 -32.94
C GLU A 12 31.22 -5.42 -33.78
N ALA A 13 30.01 -4.87 -33.60
CA ALA A 13 29.55 -3.70 -34.34
C ALA A 13 30.47 -2.49 -34.13
N ARG A 14 30.76 -1.77 -35.22
CA ARG A 14 31.48 -0.49 -35.22
C ARG A 14 30.61 0.58 -35.84
N PRO A 15 30.78 1.86 -35.48
CA PRO A 15 30.15 2.96 -36.20
C PRO A 15 30.46 2.84 -37.70
N ALA A 16 29.43 3.00 -38.54
CA ALA A 16 29.66 3.08 -39.97
C ALA A 16 30.48 4.35 -40.27
N PRO A 17 31.48 4.28 -41.17
CA PRO A 17 32.23 5.45 -41.55
C PRO A 17 31.33 6.47 -42.29
N GLU A 18 31.62 7.76 -42.15
CA GLU A 18 30.85 8.81 -42.81
C GLU A 18 30.93 8.72 -44.34
N GLY A 19 29.83 9.04 -45.03
CA GLY A 19 29.80 9.17 -46.49
C GLY A 19 29.30 7.93 -47.24
N GLU A 20 28.10 7.46 -46.91
CA GLU A 20 27.41 6.43 -47.69
C GLU A 20 27.07 6.96 -49.10
N THR A 21 27.73 6.41 -50.13
CA THR A 21 27.35 6.59 -51.53
C THR A 21 27.08 5.24 -52.16
N ARG A 22 26.06 5.19 -53.03
CA ARG A 22 25.76 3.99 -53.84
C ARG A 22 26.71 3.83 -55.01
N ASP A 23 27.30 4.94 -55.45
CA ASP A 23 28.18 4.95 -56.61
C ASP A 23 29.63 4.67 -56.18
N PRO A 24 30.30 3.68 -56.79
CA PRO A 24 31.70 3.42 -56.50
C PRO A 24 32.58 4.57 -56.96
N LEU A 25 33.72 4.74 -56.31
CA LEU A 25 34.74 5.70 -56.74
C LEU A 25 35.19 5.34 -58.18
N PRO A 26 35.26 6.31 -59.11
CA PRO A 26 35.69 6.05 -60.48
C PRO A 26 37.06 5.34 -60.52
N GLY A 27 37.12 4.17 -61.18
CA GLY A 27 38.33 3.37 -61.30
C GLY A 27 38.64 2.45 -60.11
N ALA A 28 37.78 2.41 -59.09
CA ALA A 28 37.93 1.46 -57.98
C ALA A 28 37.58 0.03 -58.40
N ALA A 29 38.42 -0.93 -57.99
CA ALA A 29 38.09 -2.34 -58.03
C ALA A 29 37.31 -2.75 -56.76
N HIS A 30 36.47 -3.77 -56.87
CA HIS A 30 35.72 -4.31 -55.73
C HIS A 30 36.27 -5.68 -55.36
N GLU A 31 36.32 -5.94 -54.05
CA GLU A 31 36.53 -7.29 -53.56
C GLU A 31 35.31 -8.16 -53.86
N ASN A 32 35.54 -9.44 -54.15
CA ASN A 32 34.48 -10.40 -54.40
C ASN A 32 33.62 -10.58 -53.16
N VAL A 33 32.30 -10.60 -53.35
CA VAL A 33 31.35 -10.86 -52.27
C VAL A 33 31.45 -12.34 -51.85
N PRO A 34 31.63 -12.66 -50.57
CA PRO A 34 31.54 -14.03 -50.08
C PRO A 34 30.20 -14.67 -50.47
N ALA A 35 30.21 -15.95 -50.85
CA ALA A 35 29.01 -16.64 -51.34
C ALA A 35 27.82 -16.53 -50.38
N ASP A 36 28.07 -16.59 -49.07
CA ASP A 36 27.05 -16.48 -48.02
C ASP A 36 26.38 -15.10 -47.94
N LEU A 37 27.02 -14.05 -48.44
CA LEU A 37 26.49 -12.67 -48.46
C LEU A 37 25.96 -12.28 -49.86
N SER A 38 26.02 -13.18 -50.84
CA SER A 38 25.62 -12.87 -52.22
C SER A 38 24.11 -13.01 -52.50
N ASP A 39 23.36 -13.72 -51.64
CA ASP A 39 21.92 -13.93 -51.82
C ASP A 39 21.10 -12.78 -51.19
N PRO A 40 20.39 -11.96 -51.99
CA PRO A 40 19.57 -10.87 -51.48
C PRO A 40 18.47 -11.31 -50.52
N LYS A 41 17.97 -12.56 -50.64
CA LYS A 41 16.91 -13.07 -49.77
C LYS A 41 17.37 -13.27 -48.33
N ARG A 42 18.67 -13.48 -48.10
CA ARG A 42 19.25 -13.67 -46.75
C ARG A 42 19.21 -12.38 -45.92
N TYR A 43 19.24 -11.21 -46.55
CA TYR A 43 19.22 -9.92 -45.83
C TYR A 43 17.91 -9.67 -45.07
N ALA A 44 16.77 -10.12 -45.59
CA ALA A 44 15.50 -10.08 -44.85
C ALA A 44 15.52 -10.99 -43.61
N GLN A 45 16.30 -12.07 -43.64
CA GLN A 45 16.51 -12.92 -42.47
C GLN A 45 17.48 -12.26 -41.48
N HIS A 46 18.58 -11.68 -41.96
CA HIS A 46 19.52 -10.94 -41.12
C HIS A 46 18.87 -9.76 -40.39
N GLU A 47 17.92 -9.06 -41.03
CA GLU A 47 17.13 -8.03 -40.36
C GLU A 47 16.35 -8.59 -39.16
N LYS A 48 15.73 -9.77 -39.32
CA LYS A 48 14.99 -10.44 -38.23
C LYS A 48 15.93 -10.90 -37.13
N ASP A 49 17.08 -11.46 -37.49
CA ASP A 49 18.08 -11.95 -36.55
C ASP A 49 18.67 -10.78 -35.76
N TYR A 50 18.92 -9.64 -36.41
CA TYR A 50 19.40 -8.43 -35.74
C TYR A 50 18.33 -7.84 -34.80
N LYS A 51 17.04 -7.81 -35.19
CA LYS A 51 15.94 -7.43 -34.29
C LYS A 51 15.86 -8.33 -33.06
N LEU A 52 16.08 -9.64 -33.24
CA LEU A 52 16.12 -10.59 -32.14
C LEU A 52 17.31 -10.31 -31.21
N PHE A 53 18.51 -10.15 -31.78
CA PHE A 53 19.70 -9.78 -31.04
C PHE A 53 19.51 -8.49 -30.22
N LEU A 54 18.94 -7.44 -30.83
CA LEU A 54 18.65 -6.19 -30.14
C LEU A 54 17.68 -6.38 -28.97
N SER A 55 16.63 -7.20 -29.14
CA SER A 55 15.68 -7.48 -28.07
C SER A 55 16.31 -8.23 -26.89
N GLU A 56 17.31 -9.06 -27.14
CA GLU A 56 18.04 -9.79 -26.10
C GLU A 56 19.06 -8.90 -25.40
N MET A 57 19.93 -8.23 -26.15
CA MET A 57 21.06 -7.45 -25.61
C MET A 57 20.66 -6.11 -25.00
N HIS A 58 19.60 -5.47 -25.49
CA HIS A 58 19.11 -4.18 -24.95
C HIS A 58 17.91 -4.36 -24.03
N THR A 59 17.82 -5.51 -23.37
CA THR A 59 16.89 -5.70 -22.26
C THR A 59 17.26 -4.75 -21.12
N LEU A 60 16.30 -3.96 -20.65
CA LEU A 60 16.46 -3.16 -19.45
C LEU A 60 15.93 -3.92 -18.23
N GLU A 61 16.78 -4.11 -17.24
CA GLU A 61 16.42 -4.71 -15.95
C GLU A 61 16.32 -3.61 -14.89
N LEU A 62 15.16 -3.48 -14.26
CA LEU A 62 14.87 -2.44 -13.29
C LEU A 62 14.44 -3.05 -11.95
N PRO A 63 15.05 -2.64 -10.82
CA PRO A 63 14.52 -2.92 -9.50
C PRO A 63 13.06 -2.45 -9.37
N SER A 64 12.27 -3.18 -8.60
CA SER A 64 10.84 -2.91 -8.43
C SER A 64 10.34 -3.39 -7.08
N LEU A 65 9.24 -2.80 -6.64
CA LEU A 65 8.45 -3.21 -5.49
C LEU A 65 7.01 -3.44 -5.96
N PRO A 66 6.68 -4.67 -6.40
CA PRO A 66 5.38 -4.97 -7.02
C PRO A 66 4.21 -4.67 -6.10
N ALA A 67 4.32 -5.01 -4.80
CA ALA A 67 3.31 -4.74 -3.79
C ALA A 67 2.94 -3.26 -3.67
N HIS A 68 3.88 -2.37 -4.01
CA HIS A 68 3.72 -0.92 -3.91
C HIS A 68 3.64 -0.20 -5.26
N LYS A 69 3.69 -0.95 -6.37
CA LYS A 69 3.67 -0.44 -7.75
C LYS A 69 4.78 0.59 -8.00
N LEU A 70 5.97 0.35 -7.46
CA LEU A 70 7.13 1.20 -7.68
C LEU A 70 8.15 0.45 -8.56
N VAL A 71 8.74 1.17 -9.50
CA VAL A 71 9.82 0.68 -10.38
C VAL A 71 10.93 1.73 -10.38
N ALA A 72 12.17 1.27 -10.51
CA ALA A 72 13.33 2.12 -10.68
C ALA A 72 13.23 2.90 -11.99
N ASN A 73 13.84 4.08 -12.04
CA ASN A 73 14.02 4.82 -13.28
C ASN A 73 15.15 4.20 -14.12
N PRO A 74 15.13 4.35 -15.46
CA PRO A 74 16.26 3.92 -16.28
C PRO A 74 17.58 4.54 -15.82
N GLY A 75 18.59 3.70 -15.56
CA GLY A 75 19.90 4.13 -15.06
C GLY A 75 19.97 4.47 -13.57
N GLU A 76 18.87 4.34 -12.82
CA GLU A 76 18.87 4.50 -11.36
C GLU A 76 19.57 3.30 -10.71
N SER A 77 20.49 3.56 -9.78
CA SER A 77 21.11 2.48 -9.01
C SER A 77 20.10 1.85 -8.05
N GLU A 78 20.31 0.58 -7.68
CA GLU A 78 19.43 -0.08 -6.68
C GLU A 78 19.43 0.68 -5.34
N GLY A 79 20.57 1.25 -4.94
CA GLY A 79 20.69 2.05 -3.71
C GLY A 79 19.82 3.31 -3.75
N ASP A 80 19.89 4.06 -4.85
CA ASP A 80 19.08 5.27 -5.03
C ASP A 80 17.59 4.92 -5.10
N PHE A 81 17.24 3.83 -5.79
CA PHE A 81 15.88 3.31 -5.83
C PHE A 81 15.36 2.98 -4.43
N ARG A 82 16.15 2.29 -3.60
CA ARG A 82 15.76 1.95 -2.21
C ARG A 82 15.54 3.18 -1.36
N VAL A 83 16.39 4.21 -1.48
CA VAL A 83 16.22 5.48 -0.74
C VAL A 83 14.93 6.17 -1.17
N ARG A 84 14.71 6.34 -2.48
CA ARG A 84 13.51 6.97 -3.04
C ARG A 84 12.24 6.20 -2.67
N ALA A 85 12.26 4.88 -2.84
CA ALA A 85 11.14 4.03 -2.48
C ALA A 85 10.85 4.10 -0.98
N GLY A 86 11.88 4.03 -0.14
CA GLY A 86 11.74 4.13 1.32
C GLY A 86 11.05 5.43 1.76
N GLN A 87 11.38 6.56 1.12
CA GLN A 87 10.69 7.83 1.39
C GLN A 87 9.22 7.77 0.97
N LEU A 88 8.92 7.37 -0.27
CA LEU A 88 7.55 7.29 -0.78
C LEU A 88 6.66 6.34 0.04
N LEU A 89 7.23 5.24 0.54
CA LEU A 89 6.51 4.28 1.36
C LEU A 89 6.21 4.82 2.76
N ARG A 90 7.11 5.59 3.35
CA ARG A 90 6.84 6.29 4.62
C ARG A 90 5.73 7.31 4.46
N GLU A 91 5.77 8.11 3.39
CA GLU A 91 4.72 9.09 3.09
C GLU A 91 3.34 8.41 2.92
N LYS A 92 3.27 7.33 2.13
CA LYS A 92 2.04 6.54 1.98
C LYS A 92 1.56 5.91 3.28
N ARG A 93 2.47 5.34 4.08
CA ARG A 93 2.16 4.76 5.38
C ARG A 93 1.55 5.80 6.30
N ASP A 94 2.17 6.98 6.39
CA ASP A 94 1.74 8.05 7.28
C ASP A 94 0.36 8.58 6.83
N GLU A 95 0.13 8.70 5.52
CA GLU A 95 -1.19 9.04 4.96
C GLU A 95 -2.28 8.02 5.34
N GLU A 96 -2.00 6.73 5.18
CA GLU A 96 -2.94 5.66 5.52
C GLU A 96 -3.19 5.57 7.03
N ILE A 97 -2.16 5.71 7.86
CA ILE A 97 -2.29 5.77 9.32
C ILE A 97 -3.17 6.96 9.73
N ASP A 98 -2.99 8.13 9.12
CA ASP A 98 -3.80 9.31 9.44
C ASP A 98 -5.25 9.15 8.99
N LYS A 99 -5.52 8.48 7.87
CA LYS A 99 -6.89 8.08 7.47
C LYS A 99 -7.52 7.16 8.51
N LEU A 100 -6.79 6.15 8.98
CA LEU A 100 -7.26 5.23 10.03
C LEU A 100 -7.52 5.97 11.33
N ARG A 101 -6.60 6.84 11.77
CA ARG A 101 -6.77 7.67 12.97
C ARG A 101 -8.03 8.50 12.90
N LYS A 102 -8.28 9.20 11.78
CA LYS A 102 -9.51 9.99 11.58
C LYS A 102 -10.77 9.11 11.60
N LYS A 103 -10.73 7.96 10.92
CA LYS A 103 -11.84 6.98 10.88
C LYS A 103 -12.18 6.45 12.27
N TYR A 104 -11.19 6.13 13.09
CA TYR A 104 -11.39 5.58 14.43
C TYR A 104 -11.69 6.66 15.47
N ALA A 105 -11.06 7.84 15.40
CA ALA A 105 -11.36 8.95 16.30
C ALA A 105 -12.85 9.31 16.28
N ALA A 106 -13.43 9.46 15.08
CA ALA A 106 -14.86 9.76 14.94
C ALA A 106 -15.78 8.71 15.60
N LYS A 107 -15.40 7.43 15.56
CA LYS A 107 -16.16 6.34 16.18
C LYS A 107 -15.94 6.27 17.70
N LEU A 108 -14.71 6.49 18.14
CA LEU A 108 -14.35 6.52 19.56
C LEU A 108 -15.00 7.70 20.28
N ASP A 109 -15.11 8.87 19.64
CA ASP A 109 -15.81 10.02 20.19
C ASP A 109 -17.29 9.72 20.46
N VAL A 110 -17.95 9.00 19.54
CA VAL A 110 -19.34 8.57 19.71
C VAL A 110 -19.47 7.60 20.90
N LEU A 111 -18.54 6.64 21.04
CA LEU A 111 -18.54 5.71 22.16
C LEU A 111 -18.18 6.38 23.48
N ALA A 112 -17.26 7.34 23.50
CA ALA A 112 -16.89 8.12 24.67
C ALA A 112 -18.07 8.97 25.17
N GLU A 113 -18.83 9.59 24.26
CA GLU A 113 -20.04 10.33 24.62
C GLU A 113 -21.14 9.40 25.15
N ARG A 114 -21.29 8.20 24.56
CA ARG A 114 -22.21 7.17 25.09
C ARG A 114 -21.79 6.69 26.47
N GLU A 115 -20.50 6.47 26.70
CA GLU A 115 -19.94 6.06 27.98
C GLU A 115 -20.18 7.13 29.04
N ARG A 116 -19.96 8.41 28.69
CA ARG A 116 -20.25 9.55 29.57
C ARG A 116 -21.72 9.58 29.99
N ARG A 117 -22.65 9.38 29.04
CA ARG A 117 -24.10 9.32 29.33
C ARG A 117 -24.47 8.12 30.17
N ALA A 118 -23.92 6.94 29.88
CA ALA A 118 -24.17 5.72 30.66
C ALA A 118 -23.65 5.85 32.09
N THR A 119 -22.45 6.44 32.27
CA THR A 119 -21.87 6.74 33.57
C THR A 119 -22.77 7.69 34.36
N ALA A 120 -23.21 8.79 33.75
CA ALA A 120 -24.13 9.74 34.38
C ALA A 120 -25.47 9.07 34.77
N LYS A 121 -25.99 8.16 33.95
CA LYS A 121 -27.21 7.39 34.26
C LYS A 121 -27.00 6.51 35.49
N VAL A 122 -25.92 5.73 35.55
CA VAL A 122 -25.59 4.89 36.71
C VAL A 122 -25.52 5.71 38.00
N GLU A 123 -24.85 6.87 37.97
CA GLU A 123 -24.73 7.72 39.14
C GLU A 123 -26.07 8.34 39.56
N ASN A 124 -26.92 8.72 38.60
CA ASN A 124 -28.28 9.20 38.90
C ASN A 124 -29.16 8.12 39.53
N GLU A 125 -29.16 6.89 39.00
CA GLU A 125 -29.93 5.77 39.56
C GLU A 125 -29.45 5.39 40.96
N LYS A 126 -28.12 5.38 41.19
CA LYS A 126 -27.54 5.19 42.53
C LYS A 126 -27.98 6.28 43.50
N ALA A 127 -27.99 7.54 43.06
CA ALA A 127 -28.43 8.66 43.88
C ALA A 127 -29.92 8.58 44.22
N GLN A 128 -30.78 8.15 43.29
CA GLN A 128 -32.21 7.91 43.55
C GLN A 128 -32.41 6.79 44.59
N LEU A 129 -31.73 5.65 44.41
CA LEU A 129 -31.77 4.54 45.36
C LEU A 129 -31.31 5.00 46.77
N SER A 130 -30.28 5.84 46.86
CA SER A 130 -29.78 6.39 48.12
C SER A 130 -30.79 7.34 48.79
N ARG A 131 -31.36 8.29 48.03
CA ARG A 131 -32.39 9.22 48.54
C ARG A 131 -33.64 8.49 49.02
N GLN A 132 -34.05 7.44 48.34
CA GLN A 132 -35.21 6.64 48.75
C GLN A 132 -34.91 5.82 50.02
N ARG A 133 -33.68 5.32 50.20
CA ARG A 133 -33.25 4.73 51.47
C ARG A 133 -33.28 5.74 52.62
N MET A 134 -32.85 6.98 52.40
CA MET A 134 -32.97 8.06 53.39
C MET A 134 -34.43 8.42 53.69
N GLY A 135 -35.31 8.45 52.67
CA GLY A 135 -36.76 8.65 52.85
C GLY A 135 -37.49 7.50 53.55
N THR A 136 -36.87 6.31 53.62
CA THR A 136 -37.39 5.13 54.35
C THR A 136 -36.80 5.05 55.78
N ALA A 137 -35.83 5.90 56.13
CA ALA A 137 -35.17 5.90 57.43
C ALA A 137 -35.84 6.81 58.49
N VAL A 138 -37.02 7.37 58.21
CA VAL A 138 -37.77 8.19 59.16
C VAL A 138 -39.06 7.46 59.58
N SER A 139 -38.95 6.70 60.68
CA SER A 139 -40.00 6.37 61.68
C SER A 139 -39.83 4.95 62.24
N PHE A 140 -38.69 4.69 62.86
CA PHE A 140 -38.61 3.73 63.97
C PHE A 140 -37.88 4.42 65.12
N GLY A 141 -38.57 5.38 65.73
CA GLY A 141 -38.01 6.16 66.82
C GLY A 141 -39.00 7.21 67.30
N THR A 142 -39.90 6.78 68.20
CA THR A 142 -40.67 7.55 69.21
C THR A 142 -42.11 7.05 69.43
N ALA A 143 -42.38 5.75 69.31
CA ALA A 143 -43.66 5.15 69.74
C ALA A 143 -43.52 4.17 70.92
N ALA A 144 -42.55 4.40 71.83
CA ALA A 144 -42.45 3.66 73.09
C ALA A 144 -42.97 4.44 74.31
N LEU A 145 -43.48 5.66 74.14
CA LEU A 145 -43.99 6.46 75.26
C LEU A 145 -45.24 7.21 74.84
N SER A 146 -46.37 6.51 74.77
CA SER A 146 -47.70 7.12 74.90
C SER A 146 -48.79 6.04 74.98
N ILE A 147 -49.59 6.14 76.04
CA ILE A 147 -50.94 5.57 76.19
C ILE A 147 -51.02 4.20 76.91
N LEU A 148 -50.73 4.24 78.22
CA LEU A 148 -51.51 3.53 79.24
C LEU A 148 -52.57 4.46 79.84
N LEU A 149 -53.33 5.18 79.01
CA LEU A 149 -54.49 5.94 79.47
C LEU A 149 -55.60 5.91 78.43
N GLY A 150 -56.51 4.95 78.60
CA GLY A 150 -57.93 5.21 78.53
C GLY A 150 -58.56 5.55 77.16
N ARG A 151 -59.39 4.59 76.74
CA ARG A 151 -60.76 4.82 76.24
C ARG A 151 -60.94 5.04 74.73
N ARG A 152 -61.55 4.00 74.16
CA ARG A 152 -62.18 3.86 72.85
C ARG A 152 -63.32 4.86 72.63
N VAL A 153 -63.26 5.64 71.54
CA VAL A 153 -64.39 6.15 70.71
C VAL A 153 -63.76 6.50 69.34
N GLY A 154 -64.01 5.82 68.22
CA GLY A 154 -65.27 5.74 67.50
C GLY A 154 -65.30 6.81 66.39
N GLY A 155 -65.02 6.44 65.13
CA GLY A 155 -65.16 7.36 63.99
C GLY A 155 -64.40 6.93 62.74
N ILE A 156 -65.10 6.24 61.83
CA ILE A 156 -64.64 5.83 60.49
C ILE A 156 -64.57 7.05 59.58
N GLY A 157 -63.40 7.28 58.96
CA GLY A 157 -63.21 8.31 57.93
C GLY A 157 -62.02 7.98 57.02
N ARG A 158 -62.27 7.13 56.01
CA ARG A 158 -61.47 6.90 54.79
C ARG A 158 -59.94 6.88 54.97
N VAL A 159 -59.42 5.69 55.25
CA VAL A 159 -58.07 5.31 54.84
C VAL A 159 -58.16 4.79 53.41
N ALA A 160 -57.81 5.65 52.46
CA ALA A 160 -57.44 5.24 51.12
C ALA A 160 -55.96 5.60 50.94
N THR A 161 -55.23 4.77 50.19
CA THR A 161 -53.82 4.90 49.77
C THR A 161 -52.81 4.25 50.73
N GLY A 162 -52.61 2.94 50.55
CA GLY A 162 -51.60 2.20 51.31
C GLY A 162 -51.32 0.79 50.82
N ILE A 163 -51.37 0.52 49.51
CA ILE A 163 -50.87 -0.72 48.91
C ILE A 163 -50.08 -0.34 47.66
N GLY A 164 -48.76 -0.28 47.75
CA GLY A 164 -47.90 0.05 46.61
C GLY A 164 -46.43 0.32 46.93
N SER A 165 -45.96 0.14 48.17
CA SER A 165 -44.57 0.41 48.55
C SER A 165 -43.66 -0.82 48.62
N MET A 166 -44.18 -2.04 48.53
CA MET A 166 -43.36 -3.25 48.74
C MET A 166 -42.58 -3.73 47.50
N GLY A 167 -42.89 -3.23 46.29
CA GLY A 167 -42.18 -3.58 45.05
C GLY A 167 -41.15 -2.55 44.57
N ARG A 168 -41.10 -1.35 45.16
CA ARG A 168 -40.33 -0.21 44.62
C ARG A 168 -38.82 -0.36 44.81
N SER A 169 -38.39 -0.79 46.00
CA SER A 169 -36.96 -1.05 46.28
C SER A 169 -36.35 -2.22 45.51
N GLY A 170 -37.16 -3.16 45.01
CA GLY A 170 -36.69 -4.19 44.08
C GLY A 170 -36.43 -3.62 42.68
N LYS A 171 -37.32 -2.74 42.22
CA LYS A 171 -37.23 -2.07 40.93
C LYS A 171 -36.01 -1.14 40.82
N GLU A 172 -35.77 -0.28 41.82
CA GLU A 172 -34.62 0.64 41.78
C GLU A 172 -33.27 -0.08 41.79
N LYS A 173 -33.15 -1.23 42.48
CA LYS A 173 -31.95 -2.07 42.42
C LYS A 173 -31.74 -2.66 41.02
N LEU A 174 -32.83 -3.06 40.36
CA LEU A 174 -32.79 -3.56 38.99
C LEU A 174 -32.39 -2.43 38.01
N ASP A 175 -32.90 -1.22 38.19
CA ASP A 175 -32.59 -0.06 37.35
C ASP A 175 -31.09 0.32 37.44
N VAL A 176 -30.49 0.28 38.64
CA VAL A 176 -29.03 0.44 38.83
C VAL A 176 -28.24 -0.68 38.15
N ALA A 177 -28.68 -1.93 38.28
CA ALA A 177 -28.00 -3.07 37.66
C ALA A 177 -28.02 -2.98 36.12
N GLN A 178 -29.18 -2.68 35.53
CA GLN A 178 -29.34 -2.50 34.08
C GLN A 178 -28.53 -1.31 33.55
N ALA A 179 -28.47 -0.20 34.28
CA ALA A 179 -27.62 0.93 33.92
C ALA A 179 -26.13 0.55 33.96
N GLY A 180 -25.71 -0.26 34.94
CA GLY A 180 -24.35 -0.81 35.04
C GLY A 180 -24.01 -1.73 33.88
N GLU A 181 -24.89 -2.66 33.52
CA GLU A 181 -24.72 -3.55 32.35
C GLU A 181 -24.58 -2.75 31.05
N THR A 182 -25.35 -1.66 30.91
CA THR A 182 -25.24 -0.76 29.75
C THR A 182 -23.88 -0.07 29.69
N LEU A 183 -23.38 0.44 30.82
CA LEU A 183 -22.06 1.07 30.90
C LEU A 183 -20.95 0.07 30.52
N GLU A 184 -21.00 -1.13 31.08
CA GLU A 184 -20.02 -2.19 30.78
C GLU A 184 -20.09 -2.64 29.31
N ALA A 185 -21.29 -2.69 28.71
CA ALA A 185 -21.43 -2.98 27.29
C ALA A 185 -20.77 -1.89 26.41
N VAL A 186 -20.96 -0.61 26.73
CA VAL A 186 -20.33 0.50 25.99
C VAL A 186 -18.80 0.47 26.17
N ARG A 187 -18.31 0.19 27.37
CA ARG A 187 -16.86 0.05 27.64
C ARG A 187 -16.24 -1.09 26.85
N ARG A 188 -16.89 -2.25 26.77
CA ARG A 188 -16.45 -3.37 25.93
C ARG A 188 -16.39 -2.98 24.46
N GLN A 189 -17.45 -2.36 23.92
CA GLN A 189 -17.47 -1.89 22.54
C GLN A 189 -16.33 -0.90 22.23
N ARG A 190 -16.02 -0.02 23.18
CA ARG A 190 -14.91 0.92 23.05
C ARG A 190 -13.57 0.20 23.03
N ALA A 191 -13.31 -0.70 23.99
CA ALA A 191 -12.07 -1.46 24.06
C ALA A 191 -11.84 -2.35 22.82
N GLU A 192 -12.90 -3.00 22.31
CA GLU A 192 -12.86 -3.77 21.07
C GLU A 192 -12.50 -2.88 19.87
N LEU A 193 -13.05 -1.68 19.80
CA LEU A 193 -12.76 -0.73 18.73
C LEU A 193 -11.33 -0.17 18.82
N GLU A 194 -10.84 0.11 20.03
CA GLU A 194 -9.45 0.52 20.27
C GLU A 194 -8.47 -0.58 19.83
N ALA A 195 -8.71 -1.83 20.23
CA ALA A 195 -7.91 -2.98 19.81
C ALA A 195 -7.91 -3.19 18.28
N ALA A 196 -9.08 -3.05 17.63
CA ALA A 196 -9.18 -3.14 16.18
C ALA A 196 -8.41 -2.01 15.48
N ALA A 197 -8.44 -0.80 16.02
CA ALA A 197 -7.67 0.34 15.49
C ALA A 197 -6.16 0.10 15.60
N GLU A 198 -5.69 -0.37 16.75
CA GLU A 198 -4.28 -0.72 16.97
C GLU A 198 -3.82 -1.82 16.01
N GLN A 199 -4.63 -2.87 15.82
CA GLN A 199 -4.31 -3.95 14.91
C GLN A 199 -4.24 -3.49 13.45
N GLU A 200 -5.19 -2.66 12.99
CA GLU A 200 -5.19 -2.14 11.61
C GLU A 200 -3.99 -1.21 11.38
N ILE A 201 -3.66 -0.34 12.34
CA ILE A 201 -2.48 0.54 12.27
C ILE A 201 -1.18 -0.26 12.28
N ALA A 202 -1.06 -1.30 13.11
CA ALA A 202 0.10 -2.19 13.12
C ALA A 202 0.27 -2.91 11.78
N GLY A 203 -0.83 -3.38 11.19
CA GLY A 203 -0.83 -4.00 9.86
C GLY A 203 -0.32 -3.07 8.78
N VAL A 204 -0.79 -1.81 8.75
CA VAL A 204 -0.28 -0.80 7.81
C VAL A 204 1.20 -0.49 8.10
N THR A 205 1.59 -0.39 9.37
CA THR A 205 2.99 -0.09 9.73
C THR A 205 3.94 -1.18 9.20
N GLN A 206 3.56 -2.45 9.35
CA GLN A 206 4.33 -3.59 8.87
C GLN A 206 4.35 -3.66 7.34
N ALA A 207 3.21 -3.43 6.67
CA ALA A 207 3.10 -3.51 5.22
C ALA A 207 3.99 -2.50 4.48
N TYR A 208 4.38 -1.40 5.12
CA TYR A 208 5.21 -0.34 4.53
C TYR A 208 6.60 -0.23 5.17
N ASP A 209 7.07 -1.27 5.86
CA ASP A 209 8.40 -1.27 6.49
C ASP A 209 9.52 -1.28 5.43
N PRO A 210 10.37 -0.23 5.35
CA PRO A 210 11.47 -0.16 4.38
C PRO A 210 12.52 -1.26 4.53
N VAL A 211 12.59 -1.93 5.68
CA VAL A 211 13.54 -3.02 5.92
C VAL A 211 13.07 -4.33 5.29
N ASN A 212 11.76 -4.53 5.20
CA ASN A 212 11.14 -5.78 4.73
C ASN A 212 10.65 -5.69 3.27
N LEU A 213 11.30 -4.84 2.47
CA LEU A 213 10.91 -4.64 1.07
C LEU A 213 11.37 -5.81 0.20
N ASP A 214 10.40 -6.59 -0.30
CA ASP A 214 10.62 -7.62 -1.30
C ASP A 214 10.96 -6.99 -2.66
N LEU A 215 12.26 -6.83 -2.89
CA LEU A 215 12.79 -6.33 -4.15
C LEU A 215 12.64 -7.40 -5.24
N ALA A 216 12.01 -7.04 -6.34
CA ALA A 216 11.93 -7.85 -7.55
C ALA A 216 12.53 -7.09 -8.74
N THR A 217 12.85 -7.81 -9.82
CA THR A 217 13.33 -7.19 -11.06
C THR A 217 12.24 -7.23 -12.12
N VAL A 218 11.95 -6.09 -12.73
CA VAL A 218 11.15 -5.99 -13.95
C VAL A 218 12.08 -5.99 -15.14
N ARG A 219 11.80 -6.90 -16.08
CA ARG A 219 12.53 -7.03 -17.34
C ARG A 219 11.74 -6.36 -18.46
N ILE A 220 12.31 -5.33 -19.08
CA ILE A 220 11.71 -4.61 -20.20
C ILE A 220 12.53 -4.91 -21.45
N GLU A 221 11.96 -5.72 -22.32
CA GLU A 221 12.58 -6.07 -23.60
C GLU A 221 12.13 -5.08 -24.70
N PRO A 222 13.04 -4.61 -25.57
CA PRO A 222 12.64 -3.90 -26.79
C PRO A 222 11.66 -4.73 -27.62
N ARG A 223 10.50 -4.16 -27.92
CA ARG A 223 9.52 -4.84 -28.77
C ARG A 223 9.99 -4.85 -30.22
N ARG A 224 9.93 -6.02 -30.85
CA ARG A 224 10.25 -6.16 -32.28
C ARG A 224 9.36 -5.29 -33.18
N SER A 225 8.10 -5.07 -32.79
CA SER A 225 7.16 -4.18 -33.48
C SER A 225 7.59 -2.72 -33.45
N ASP A 226 8.31 -2.32 -32.41
CA ASP A 226 8.71 -0.94 -32.15
C ASP A 226 10.16 -0.69 -32.59
N THR A 227 10.81 -1.71 -33.17
CA THR A 227 12.18 -1.64 -33.66
C THR A 227 12.16 -1.50 -35.18
N ALA A 228 12.58 -0.34 -35.68
CA ALA A 228 12.74 -0.10 -37.11
C ALA A 228 14.22 -0.18 -37.48
N ILE A 229 14.56 -1.09 -38.40
CA ILE A 229 15.87 -1.11 -39.06
C ILE A 229 15.72 -0.29 -40.32
N GLN A 230 16.47 0.81 -40.42
CA GLN A 230 16.39 1.71 -41.56
C GLN A 230 17.03 1.09 -42.81
N GLN A 231 18.17 0.43 -42.62
CA GLN A 231 18.91 -0.20 -43.70
C GLN A 231 19.72 -1.38 -43.17
N ILE A 232 19.78 -2.44 -43.97
CA ILE A 232 20.72 -3.54 -43.81
C ILE A 232 21.25 -3.88 -45.19
N GLY A 233 22.56 -4.08 -45.31
CA GLY A 233 23.19 -4.31 -46.60
C GLY A 233 24.67 -4.59 -46.49
N LEU A 234 25.26 -4.96 -47.63
CA LEU A 234 26.69 -5.06 -47.79
C LEU A 234 27.26 -3.70 -48.19
N ALA A 235 28.40 -3.34 -47.60
CA ALA A 235 29.15 -2.15 -47.96
C ALA A 235 30.60 -2.52 -48.24
N TRP A 236 31.22 -1.81 -49.18
CA TRP A 236 32.66 -1.84 -49.39
C TRP A 236 33.28 -0.64 -48.70
N ILE A 237 34.37 -0.88 -47.99
CA ILE A 237 35.16 0.19 -47.40
C ILE A 237 36.27 0.55 -48.40
N PRO A 238 36.39 1.81 -48.82
CA PRO A 238 37.44 2.22 -49.74
C PRO A 238 38.80 1.99 -49.07
N CYS A 239 39.71 1.34 -49.81
CA CYS A 239 41.07 1.09 -49.37
C CYS A 239 42.07 1.72 -50.34
N ALA A 240 43.14 2.28 -49.82
CA ALA A 240 44.27 2.80 -50.57
C ALA A 240 45.56 2.08 -50.14
N PRO A 241 46.52 1.86 -51.06
CA PRO A 241 47.81 1.31 -50.68
C PRO A 241 48.56 2.30 -49.78
N ASP A 242 49.16 1.79 -48.70
CA ASP A 242 50.12 2.55 -47.90
C ASP A 242 51.48 2.65 -48.61
N SER A 243 52.46 3.27 -47.95
CA SER A 243 53.82 3.44 -48.48
C SER A 243 54.53 2.12 -48.81
N PHE A 244 54.04 0.99 -48.29
CA PHE A 244 54.56 -0.35 -48.54
C PHE A 244 53.69 -1.15 -49.52
N GLY A 245 52.66 -0.54 -50.10
CA GLY A 245 51.74 -1.17 -51.03
C GLY A 245 50.65 -2.02 -50.37
N ALA A 246 50.55 -2.04 -49.04
CA ALA A 246 49.50 -2.76 -48.35
C ALA A 246 48.21 -1.93 -48.36
N LEU A 247 47.08 -2.54 -48.73
CA LEU A 247 45.79 -1.87 -48.73
C LEU A 247 45.36 -1.56 -47.28
N ARG A 248 45.12 -0.28 -47.01
CA ARG A 248 44.59 0.23 -45.75
C ARG A 248 43.27 0.97 -46.01
N PRO A 249 42.33 1.00 -45.06
CA PRO A 249 41.16 1.85 -45.16
C PRO A 249 41.56 3.30 -45.48
N ALA A 250 40.97 3.86 -46.53
CA ALA A 250 41.18 5.24 -46.96
C ALA A 250 40.38 6.24 -46.13
N ILE A 251 39.52 5.74 -45.24
CA ILE A 251 38.70 6.49 -44.30
C ILE A 251 38.89 5.92 -42.88
N PRO A 252 38.73 6.73 -41.81
CA PRO A 252 38.71 6.23 -40.44
C PRO A 252 37.59 5.21 -40.24
N ILE A 253 37.88 4.10 -39.54
CA ILE A 253 36.93 3.05 -39.13
C ILE A 253 36.96 2.95 -37.60
#